data_AF-A0A5B9VX12-F1
#
_entry.id   AF-A0A5B9VX12-F1
#
_cell.length_a   1.000
_cell.length_b   1.000
_cell.length_c   1.000
_cell.angle_alpha   90.00
_cell.angle_beta   90.00
_cell.angle_gamma   90.00
#
_symmetry.space_group_name_H-M   'P 1'
#
loop_
_entity.id
_entity.type
_entity.pdbx_description
1 polymer ?
#
loop_
_entity_poly.entity_id
_entity_poly.type
_entity_poly.pdbx_seq_one_letter_code
_entity_poly.pdbx_strand_id
1 'polypeptide(L)'
;MSTVPAPIELEPTKAQRRHDLDALRAFAMLLGIALHASMSFIPGLPWPVQDTQQAGWFMVLFLAIHGFRMPLFFLVSGFFTALLWQRRGPGGLIRNRTLRILVPCLLGLVTVVPAISVLPALATGRSLVVSAADDGSLIGAIRFGDAAAVRARLDEGAEIEAPDPAIQARPLSWAALRGDLDIARLLLERGADLKGLNEDLSTPLHAAAFTARPDLVRLFLEKGADPGVRGKDGSRPLEAARADWELVKGIADYIHIPVGDREEFERRRAEVIRILEPVSPGSAAVASTETPRATGPFMGVLDAYEAAMGSERLAYKLGGQRFHLVKSSVFAHLWFLWFLCWLAPLFVLFMAVATTIGLPRPSRRLVVSPANLLWLIPLTFVPQYFMGIKYPLLGPDTAEGLVLPPHLLLYYGIFFGFGALYYFTGDPEDRLGRNWRVSLPVALLVLIPAGIATMAGSRPLTALIQAAYVWLMCFGLLGLFRKIHPEENRAVRYLSDSSYWLYLTHLAVVMTAQVLVQGWSLPATLKFGIVFAGTVAPLLLAYQLLVRHTWIGWLLNGTRHRPAPAPEAEAPAATASA
;
A
#
# COMPACT_ATOMS: atom_id res chain seq x y z
N MET A 1 10.11 18.94 54.99
CA MET A 1 9.39 19.56 53.86
C MET A 1 9.67 18.74 52.61
N SER A 2 8.83 17.74 52.34
CA SER A 2 8.96 16.85 51.17
C SER A 2 8.18 17.48 50.02
N THR A 3 8.85 18.16 49.10
CA THR A 3 8.24 18.68 47.87
C THR A 3 8.16 17.55 46.86
N VAL A 4 7.26 16.59 47.11
CA VAL A 4 6.73 15.75 46.03
C VAL A 4 5.90 16.70 45.17
N PRO A 5 6.26 16.96 43.90
CA PRO A 5 5.41 17.74 43.02
C PRO A 5 4.05 17.05 42.95
N ALA A 6 2.98 17.83 43.13
CA ALA A 6 1.62 17.31 43.09
C ALA A 6 1.40 16.47 41.82
N PRO A 7 0.71 15.31 41.91
CA PRO A 7 0.35 14.55 40.73
C PRO A 7 -0.37 15.48 39.76
N ILE A 8 -0.09 15.30 38.47
CA ILE A 8 -0.67 16.06 37.36
C ILE A 8 -2.20 16.00 37.48
N GLU A 9 -2.81 17.00 38.10
CA GLU A 9 -4.26 17.19 38.12
C GLU A 9 -4.68 17.59 36.70
N LEU A 10 -4.99 16.56 35.92
CA LEU A 10 -5.60 16.71 34.61
C LEU A 10 -7.04 17.14 34.86
N GLU A 11 -7.28 18.45 34.84
CA GLU A 11 -8.62 19.05 34.83
C GLU A 11 -9.51 18.28 33.83
N PRO A 12 -10.50 17.51 34.33
CA PRO A 12 -11.32 16.67 33.51
C PRO A 12 -12.29 17.57 32.75
N THR A 13 -12.02 17.82 31.47
CA THR A 13 -13.17 17.99 30.59
C THR A 13 -13.97 16.70 30.73
N LYS A 14 -15.18 16.80 31.31
CA LYS A 14 -16.19 15.72 31.29
C LYS A 14 -16.03 15.02 29.95
N ALA A 15 -15.51 13.79 29.95
CA ALA A 15 -14.98 13.16 28.75
C ALA A 15 -16.13 12.70 27.86
N GLN A 16 -16.81 13.68 27.27
CA GLN A 16 -17.84 13.53 26.28
C GLN A 16 -17.17 12.91 25.06
N ARG A 17 -17.80 11.86 24.56
CA ARG A 17 -17.30 11.13 23.40
C ARG A 17 -17.17 12.10 22.22
N ARG A 18 -16.00 12.12 21.59
CA ARG A 18 -15.71 12.97 20.43
C ARG A 18 -16.32 12.34 19.16
N HIS A 19 -17.58 12.68 18.91
CA HIS A 19 -18.36 12.19 17.76
C HIS A 19 -17.73 12.59 16.42
N ASP A 20 -17.12 13.77 16.37
CA ASP A 20 -16.34 14.29 15.26
C ASP A 20 -15.15 13.39 14.89
N LEU A 21 -14.39 12.93 15.90
CA LEU A 21 -13.24 12.03 15.67
C LEU A 21 -13.67 10.62 15.26
N ASP A 22 -14.81 10.13 15.79
CA ASP A 22 -15.38 8.87 15.35
C ASP A 22 -15.82 8.93 13.87
N ALA A 23 -16.45 10.03 13.48
CA ALA A 23 -16.84 10.29 12.10
C ALA A 23 -15.62 10.41 11.17
N LEU A 24 -14.58 11.10 11.61
CA LEU A 24 -13.34 11.28 10.86
C LEU A 24 -12.61 9.95 10.63
N ARG A 25 -12.59 9.08 11.65
CA ARG A 25 -12.05 7.72 11.54
C ARG A 25 -12.83 6.87 10.53
N ALA A 26 -14.16 6.93 10.55
CA ALA A 26 -15.01 6.26 9.57
C ALA A 26 -14.73 6.76 8.14
N PHE A 27 -14.64 8.07 7.97
CA PHE A 27 -14.33 8.69 6.68
C PHE A 27 -12.95 8.29 6.15
N ALA A 28 -11.90 8.32 6.99
CA ALA A 28 -10.55 7.91 6.61
C ALA A 28 -10.48 6.43 6.20
N MET A 29 -11.35 5.57 6.76
CA MET A 29 -11.50 4.19 6.31
C MET A 29 -12.15 4.10 4.92
N LEU A 30 -13.27 4.81 4.69
CA LEU A 30 -13.93 4.82 3.37
C LEU A 30 -13.01 5.36 2.27
N LEU A 31 -12.22 6.40 2.57
CA LEU A 31 -11.19 6.88 1.65
C LEU A 31 -10.14 5.82 1.32
N GLY A 32 -9.81 4.92 2.26
CA GLY A 32 -8.91 3.80 2.00
C GLY A 32 -9.50 2.82 0.99
N ILE A 33 -10.79 2.50 1.12
CA ILE A 33 -11.49 1.65 0.14
C ILE A 33 -11.56 2.35 -1.21
N ALA A 34 -11.90 3.64 -1.24
CA ALA A 34 -11.95 4.44 -2.47
C ALA A 34 -10.59 4.48 -3.17
N LEU A 35 -9.50 4.69 -2.43
CA LEU A 35 -8.14 4.66 -2.98
C LEU A 35 -7.87 3.31 -3.67
N HIS A 36 -8.02 2.18 -2.99
CA HIS A 36 -7.75 0.87 -3.60
C HIS A 36 -8.70 0.54 -4.75
N ALA A 37 -9.99 0.88 -4.63
CA ALA A 37 -10.97 0.71 -5.69
C ALA A 37 -10.59 1.48 -6.95
N SER A 38 -9.95 2.65 -6.82
CA SER A 38 -9.49 3.45 -7.96
C SER A 38 -8.26 2.88 -8.67
N MET A 39 -7.43 2.07 -8.01
CA MET A 39 -6.09 1.71 -8.50
C MET A 39 -6.09 0.94 -9.83
N SER A 40 -7.10 0.11 -10.10
CA SER A 40 -7.22 -0.62 -11.38
C SER A 40 -7.54 0.28 -12.57
N PHE A 41 -8.01 1.50 -12.33
CA PHE A 41 -8.41 2.46 -13.37
C PHE A 41 -7.31 3.50 -13.66
N ILE A 42 -6.15 3.40 -13.00
CA ILE A 42 -5.03 4.33 -13.14
C ILE A 42 -4.02 3.78 -14.16
N PRO A 43 -3.82 4.45 -15.31
CA PRO A 43 -2.86 4.00 -16.31
C PRO A 43 -1.44 3.91 -15.76
N GLY A 44 -0.77 2.77 -15.99
CA GLY A 44 0.63 2.55 -15.62
C GLY A 44 0.90 2.43 -14.12
N LEU A 45 -0.11 2.45 -13.25
CA LEU A 45 0.10 2.20 -11.83
C LEU A 45 0.38 0.71 -11.60
N PRO A 46 1.45 0.31 -10.90
CA PRO A 46 1.74 -1.09 -10.61
C PRO A 46 0.74 -1.63 -9.57
N TRP A 47 -0.42 -2.06 -10.05
CA TRP A 47 -1.50 -2.67 -9.27
C TRP A 47 -1.88 -4.03 -9.86
N PRO A 48 -2.15 -5.07 -9.05
CA PRO A 48 -2.36 -6.45 -9.54
C PRO A 48 -3.50 -6.59 -10.57
N VAL A 49 -4.53 -5.76 -10.48
CA VAL A 49 -5.67 -5.77 -11.41
C VAL A 49 -5.62 -4.50 -12.24
N GLN A 50 -5.72 -4.60 -13.56
CA GLN A 50 -5.83 -3.42 -14.44
C GLN A 50 -7.10 -3.54 -15.26
N ASP A 51 -7.88 -2.48 -15.22
CA ASP A 51 -9.15 -2.41 -15.92
C ASP A 51 -8.95 -2.06 -17.40
N THR A 52 -9.82 -2.57 -18.27
CA THR A 52 -9.81 -2.24 -19.71
C THR A 52 -10.21 -0.78 -19.99
N GLN A 53 -10.90 -0.15 -19.05
CA GLN A 53 -11.38 1.23 -19.13
C GLN A 53 -10.65 2.05 -18.05
N GLN A 54 -9.63 2.82 -18.45
CA GLN A 54 -8.81 3.60 -17.51
C GLN A 54 -9.04 5.11 -17.69
N ALA A 55 -8.73 5.89 -16.65
CA ALA A 55 -8.81 7.35 -16.71
C ALA A 55 -7.74 8.02 -15.86
N GLY A 56 -6.96 8.93 -16.47
CA GLY A 56 -5.82 9.58 -15.81
C GLY A 56 -6.17 10.42 -14.58
N TRP A 57 -7.41 10.92 -14.47
CA TRP A 57 -7.83 11.71 -13.31
C TRP A 57 -7.86 10.88 -12.01
N PHE A 58 -7.96 9.55 -12.08
CA PHE A 58 -7.84 8.69 -10.91
C PHE A 58 -6.45 8.78 -10.25
N MET A 59 -5.39 9.12 -10.99
CA MET A 59 -4.08 9.41 -10.40
C MET A 59 -4.19 10.60 -9.44
N VAL A 60 -4.89 11.67 -9.81
CA VAL A 60 -5.09 12.84 -8.94
C VAL A 60 -5.86 12.45 -7.68
N LEU A 61 -6.91 11.64 -7.82
CA LEU A 61 -7.66 11.09 -6.67
C LEU A 61 -6.75 10.28 -5.75
N PHE A 62 -5.93 9.39 -6.32
CA PHE A 62 -4.98 8.57 -5.60
C PHE A 62 -3.96 9.40 -4.83
N LEU A 63 -3.28 10.36 -5.48
CA LEU A 63 -2.30 11.24 -4.85
C LEU A 63 -2.92 12.07 -3.72
N ALA A 64 -4.12 12.62 -3.96
CA ALA A 64 -4.84 13.38 -2.95
C ALA A 64 -5.16 12.51 -1.72
N ILE A 65 -5.67 11.29 -1.89
CA ILE A 65 -5.99 10.45 -0.73
C ILE A 65 -4.70 9.92 -0.06
N HIS A 66 -3.74 9.45 -0.85
CA HIS A 66 -2.51 8.84 -0.36
C HIS A 66 -1.69 9.80 0.51
N GLY A 67 -1.61 11.08 0.11
CA GLY A 67 -0.74 12.06 0.75
C GLY A 67 -1.10 12.46 2.18
N PHE A 68 -2.33 12.21 2.66
CA PHE A 68 -2.72 12.59 4.03
C PHE A 68 -3.41 11.51 4.85
N ARG A 69 -3.99 10.48 4.21
CA ARG A 69 -4.91 9.57 4.91
C ARG A 69 -4.23 8.79 6.04
N MET A 70 -3.01 8.29 5.82
CA MET A 70 -2.25 7.57 6.85
C MET A 70 -1.75 8.50 7.95
N PRO A 71 -1.14 9.67 7.66
CA PRO A 71 -0.86 10.69 8.67
C PRO A 71 -2.04 11.04 9.57
N LEU A 72 -3.22 11.25 8.97
CA LEU A 72 -4.45 11.51 9.70
C LEU A 72 -4.84 10.34 10.63
N PHE A 73 -4.73 9.11 10.13
CA PHE A 73 -4.95 7.90 10.93
C PHE A 73 -4.02 7.84 12.15
N PHE A 74 -2.72 8.12 11.98
CA PHE A 74 -1.76 8.11 13.08
C PHE A 74 -2.01 9.25 14.07
N LEU A 75 -2.39 10.44 13.60
CA LEU A 75 -2.80 11.56 14.45
C LEU A 75 -3.97 11.18 15.36
N VAL A 76 -5.05 10.64 14.78
CA VAL A 76 -6.22 10.19 15.56
C VAL A 76 -5.85 9.03 16.50
N SER A 77 -4.98 8.13 16.07
CA SER A 77 -4.48 7.02 16.91
C SER A 77 -3.67 7.49 18.12
N GLY A 78 -2.86 8.54 17.95
CA GLY A 78 -2.13 9.19 19.02
C GLY A 78 -3.04 9.81 20.07
N PHE A 79 -4.07 10.53 19.62
CA PHE A 79 -5.10 11.11 20.49
C PHE A 79 -5.78 10.03 21.35
N PHE A 80 -6.27 8.96 20.73
CA PHE A 80 -6.92 7.86 21.47
C PHE A 80 -5.94 7.07 22.35
N THR A 81 -4.64 7.04 22.01
CA THR A 81 -3.62 6.44 22.87
C THR A 81 -3.41 7.26 24.14
N ALA A 82 -3.34 8.58 24.04
CA ALA A 82 -3.27 9.46 25.20
C ALA A 82 -4.53 9.38 26.08
N LEU A 83 -5.72 9.33 25.48
CA LEU A 83 -6.98 9.08 26.19
C LEU A 83 -6.94 7.75 26.96
N LEU A 84 -6.46 6.69 26.32
CA LEU A 84 -6.40 5.37 26.93
C LEU A 84 -5.35 5.28 28.03
N TRP A 85 -4.20 5.93 27.84
CA TRP A 85 -3.17 6.11 28.88
C TRP A 85 -3.76 6.78 30.12
N GLN A 86 -4.47 7.89 29.97
CA GLN A 86 -5.08 8.58 31.11
C GLN A 86 -6.12 7.70 31.82
N ARG A 87 -6.90 6.90 31.08
CA ARG A 87 -7.96 6.07 31.66
C ARG A 87 -7.48 4.77 32.28
N ARG A 88 -6.36 4.20 31.83
CA ARG A 88 -5.94 2.83 32.19
C ARG A 88 -4.47 2.68 32.58
N GLY A 89 -3.69 3.77 32.54
CA GLY A 89 -2.27 3.76 32.82
C GLY A 89 -1.43 2.98 31.80
N PRO A 90 -0.11 2.85 32.03
CA PRO A 90 0.84 2.19 31.13
C PRO A 90 0.49 0.72 30.88
N GLY A 91 0.29 -0.06 31.94
CA GLY A 91 0.01 -1.50 31.82
C GLY A 91 -1.31 -1.78 31.12
N GLY A 92 -2.36 -1.00 31.43
CA GLY A 92 -3.66 -1.12 30.78
C GLY A 92 -3.64 -0.70 29.31
N LEU A 93 -2.82 0.29 28.94
CA LEU A 93 -2.58 0.68 27.55
C LEU A 93 -1.90 -0.46 26.78
N ILE A 94 -0.77 -0.99 27.27
CA ILE A 94 -0.02 -2.07 26.59
C ILE A 94 -0.91 -3.29 26.41
N ARG A 95 -1.58 -3.76 27.47
CA ARG A 95 -2.50 -4.90 27.37
C ARG A 95 -3.59 -4.67 26.33
N ASN A 96 -4.17 -3.47 26.28
CA ASN A 96 -5.19 -3.15 25.30
C ASN A 96 -4.65 -3.15 23.87
N ARG A 97 -3.48 -2.56 23.64
CA ARG A 97 -2.83 -2.49 22.32
C ARG A 97 -2.36 -3.87 21.84
N THR A 98 -1.84 -4.71 22.73
CA THR A 98 -1.52 -6.11 22.42
C THR A 98 -2.76 -6.86 21.93
N LEU A 99 -3.85 -6.83 22.70
CA LEU A 99 -5.06 -7.57 22.34
C LEU A 99 -5.77 -7.02 21.09
N ARG A 100 -5.71 -5.71 20.86
CA ARG A 100 -6.50 -5.05 19.80
C ARG A 100 -5.71 -4.66 18.56
N ILE A 101 -4.39 -4.73 18.59
CA ILE A 101 -3.52 -4.37 17.46
C ILE A 101 -2.60 -5.53 17.13
N LEU A 102 -1.77 -5.98 18.09
CA LEU A 102 -0.81 -7.05 17.83
C LEU A 102 -1.50 -8.36 17.46
N VAL A 103 -2.48 -8.80 18.26
CA VAL A 103 -3.19 -10.06 17.99
C VAL A 103 -3.90 -10.03 16.62
N PRO A 104 -4.74 -9.03 16.28
CA PRO A 104 -5.31 -8.94 14.94
C PRO A 104 -4.28 -8.83 13.81
N CYS A 105 -3.16 -8.14 14.04
CA CYS A 105 -2.06 -8.06 13.07
C CYS A 105 -1.47 -9.45 12.78
N LEU A 106 -1.12 -10.21 13.82
CA LEU A 106 -0.58 -11.57 13.69
C LEU A 106 -1.59 -12.54 13.07
N LEU A 107 -2.86 -12.45 13.46
CA LEU A 107 -3.93 -13.24 12.82
C LEU A 107 -4.09 -12.87 11.35
N GLY A 108 -3.98 -11.59 11.00
CA GLY A 108 -4.02 -11.12 9.63
C GLY A 108 -2.88 -11.67 8.77
N LEU A 109 -1.69 -11.91 9.33
CA LEU A 109 -0.58 -12.54 8.59
C LEU A 109 -0.91 -13.95 8.10
N VAL A 110 -1.69 -14.71 8.87
CA VAL A 110 -2.05 -16.10 8.53
C VAL A 110 -3.41 -16.22 7.83
N THR A 111 -4.21 -15.14 7.80
CA THR A 111 -5.55 -15.13 7.20
C THR A 111 -5.67 -14.15 6.04
N VAL A 112 -5.55 -12.85 6.34
CA VAL A 112 -5.77 -11.76 5.39
C VAL A 112 -4.68 -11.71 4.32
N VAL A 113 -3.41 -11.83 4.70
CA VAL A 113 -2.29 -11.78 3.75
C VAL A 113 -2.39 -12.89 2.69
N PRO A 114 -2.59 -14.17 3.06
CA PRO A 114 -2.87 -15.21 2.07
C PRO A 114 -4.15 -14.96 1.26
N ALA A 115 -5.22 -14.47 1.89
CA ALA A 115 -6.49 -14.21 1.20
C ALA A 115 -6.38 -13.15 0.10
N ILE A 116 -5.51 -12.15 0.27
CA ILE A 116 -5.22 -11.13 -0.76
C ILE A 116 -4.63 -11.77 -2.02
N SER A 117 -3.85 -12.85 -1.89
CA SER A 117 -3.27 -13.57 -3.03
C SER A 117 -4.25 -14.60 -3.63
N VAL A 118 -5.00 -15.31 -2.78
CA VAL A 118 -5.84 -16.45 -3.20
C VAL A 118 -7.16 -16.02 -3.82
N LEU A 119 -7.88 -15.07 -3.21
CA LEU A 119 -9.25 -14.74 -3.63
C LEU A 119 -9.32 -14.15 -5.06
N PRO A 120 -8.42 -13.24 -5.47
CA PRO A 120 -8.39 -12.78 -6.86
C PRO A 120 -8.05 -13.89 -7.87
N ALA A 121 -7.18 -14.84 -7.49
CA ALA A 121 -6.85 -15.98 -8.35
C ALA A 121 -8.04 -16.93 -8.53
N LEU A 122 -8.78 -17.21 -7.45
CA LEU A 122 -10.02 -18.00 -7.52
C LEU A 122 -11.08 -17.30 -8.39
N ALA A 123 -11.22 -15.98 -8.28
CA ALA A 123 -12.16 -15.21 -9.09
C ALA A 123 -11.83 -15.21 -10.59
N THR A 124 -10.58 -15.48 -10.96
CA THR A 124 -10.10 -15.58 -12.35
C THR A 124 -9.94 -17.02 -12.84
N GLY A 125 -10.16 -18.04 -11.99
CA GLY A 125 -9.88 -19.43 -12.33
C GLY A 125 -8.39 -19.75 -12.55
N ARG A 126 -7.48 -18.90 -12.06
CA ARG A 126 -6.02 -19.04 -12.28
C ARG A 126 -5.40 -20.06 -11.32
N SER A 127 -4.45 -20.86 -11.84
CA SER A 127 -3.63 -21.73 -11.00
C SER A 127 -2.64 -20.90 -10.17
N LEU A 128 -2.62 -21.13 -8.86
CA LEU A 128 -1.72 -20.46 -7.91
C LEU A 128 -0.29 -21.03 -7.91
N VAL A 129 -0.08 -22.16 -8.58
CA VAL A 129 1.17 -22.92 -8.59
C VAL A 129 1.54 -23.24 -10.03
N VAL A 130 2.77 -22.90 -10.42
CA VAL A 130 3.39 -23.42 -11.63
C VAL A 130 3.71 -24.89 -11.34
N SER A 131 3.03 -25.82 -12.02
CA SER A 131 3.25 -27.26 -11.82
C SER A 131 4.71 -27.62 -12.06
N ALA A 132 5.31 -28.33 -11.09
CA ALA A 132 6.69 -28.79 -11.14
C ALA A 132 6.86 -30.13 -11.90
N ALA A 133 5.78 -30.69 -12.46
CA ALA A 133 5.79 -31.90 -13.28
C ALA A 133 5.38 -31.57 -14.72
N ASP A 134 5.97 -32.28 -15.69
CA ASP A 134 5.50 -32.26 -17.08
C ASP A 134 4.09 -32.82 -17.11
N ASP A 135 3.13 -31.96 -17.45
CA ASP A 135 1.71 -32.28 -17.54
C ASP A 135 1.32 -32.81 -18.93
N GLY A 136 2.30 -33.04 -19.81
CA GLY A 136 2.06 -33.49 -21.18
C GLY A 136 1.71 -32.35 -22.13
N SER A 137 1.72 -31.09 -21.69
CA SER A 137 1.45 -29.94 -22.55
C SER A 137 2.70 -29.46 -23.31
N LEU A 138 2.49 -28.63 -24.34
CA LEU A 138 3.58 -27.93 -25.03
C LEU A 138 4.37 -27.02 -24.07
N ILE A 139 3.65 -26.27 -23.22
CA ILE A 139 4.25 -25.39 -22.20
C ILE A 139 5.04 -26.20 -21.18
N GLY A 140 4.54 -27.37 -20.75
CA GLY A 140 5.27 -28.32 -19.91
C GLY A 140 6.64 -28.64 -20.50
N ALA A 141 6.68 -29.12 -21.74
CA ALA A 141 7.93 -29.43 -22.44
C ALA A 141 8.89 -28.22 -22.53
N ILE A 142 8.37 -27.02 -22.82
CA ILE A 142 9.17 -25.78 -22.84
C ILE A 142 9.73 -25.46 -21.45
N ARG A 143 8.93 -25.58 -20.39
CA ARG A 143 9.36 -25.33 -19.01
C ARG A 143 10.52 -26.22 -18.58
N PHE A 144 10.63 -27.44 -19.11
CA PHE A 144 11.74 -28.34 -18.84
C PHE A 144 12.92 -28.21 -19.81
N GLY A 145 12.78 -27.40 -20.87
CA GLY A 145 13.82 -27.26 -21.89
C GLY A 145 13.98 -28.48 -22.80
N ASP A 146 12.95 -29.34 -22.88
CA ASP A 146 13.01 -30.55 -23.71
C ASP A 146 12.59 -30.24 -25.15
N ALA A 147 13.57 -29.86 -25.97
CA ALA A 147 13.33 -29.54 -27.38
C ALA A 147 12.78 -30.73 -28.20
N ALA A 148 13.06 -31.98 -27.80
CA ALA A 148 12.52 -33.16 -28.47
C ALA A 148 11.04 -33.34 -28.15
N ALA A 149 10.65 -33.19 -26.88
CA ALA A 149 9.25 -33.18 -26.48
C ALA A 149 8.49 -32.00 -27.09
N VAL A 150 9.06 -30.79 -27.14
CA VAL A 150 8.45 -29.64 -27.82
C VAL A 150 8.16 -29.96 -29.28
N ARG A 151 9.12 -30.56 -29.99
CA ARG A 151 8.94 -30.97 -31.39
C ARG A 151 7.81 -31.99 -31.53
N ALA A 152 7.82 -33.04 -30.72
CA ALA A 152 6.79 -34.08 -30.74
C ALA A 152 5.39 -33.50 -30.49
N ARG A 153 5.23 -32.62 -29.48
CA ARG A 153 3.92 -32.01 -29.16
C ARG A 153 3.41 -31.11 -30.28
N LEU A 154 4.29 -30.35 -30.94
CA LEU A 154 3.91 -29.56 -32.11
C LEU A 154 3.54 -30.45 -33.30
N ASP A 155 4.22 -31.59 -33.49
CA ASP A 155 3.90 -32.57 -34.55
C ASP A 155 2.54 -33.27 -34.27
N GLU A 156 2.17 -33.45 -33.00
CA GLU A 156 0.86 -33.94 -32.54
C GLU A 156 -0.26 -32.88 -32.64
N GLY A 157 0.06 -31.65 -33.07
CA GLY A 157 -0.92 -30.58 -33.28
C GLY A 157 -1.20 -29.71 -32.05
N ALA A 158 -0.28 -29.64 -31.07
CA ALA A 158 -0.41 -28.72 -29.95
C ALA A 158 -0.51 -27.26 -30.42
N GLU A 159 -1.37 -26.48 -29.76
CA GLU A 159 -1.60 -25.07 -30.09
C GLU A 159 -0.36 -24.22 -29.72
N ILE A 160 0.32 -23.70 -30.75
CA ILE A 160 1.60 -22.99 -30.61
C ILE A 160 1.49 -21.61 -29.94
N GLU A 161 0.28 -21.06 -29.85
CA GLU A 161 0.00 -19.77 -29.22
C GLU A 161 -0.67 -19.89 -27.85
N ALA A 162 -1.04 -21.10 -27.41
CA ALA A 162 -1.77 -21.31 -26.16
C ALA A 162 -0.93 -20.83 -24.96
N PRO A 163 -1.39 -19.81 -24.22
CA PRO A 163 -0.62 -19.25 -23.12
C PRO A 163 -0.60 -20.19 -21.92
N ASP A 164 0.44 -20.04 -21.12
CA ASP A 164 0.57 -20.72 -19.84
C ASP A 164 -0.59 -20.35 -18.89
N PRO A 165 -1.30 -21.32 -18.30
CA PRO A 165 -2.44 -21.01 -17.45
C PRO A 165 -2.07 -20.30 -16.13
N ALA A 166 -0.84 -20.45 -15.64
CA ALA A 166 -0.37 -19.87 -14.38
C ALA A 166 0.18 -18.45 -14.55
N ILE A 167 1.08 -18.24 -15.53
CA ILE A 167 1.74 -16.93 -15.71
C ILE A 167 1.35 -16.20 -17.00
N GLN A 168 0.51 -16.81 -17.83
CA GLN A 168 -0.07 -16.20 -19.04
C GLN A 168 0.97 -15.78 -20.09
N ALA A 169 2.16 -16.36 -20.02
CA ALA A 169 3.20 -16.24 -21.02
C ALA A 169 2.94 -17.25 -22.16
N ARG A 170 3.04 -16.77 -23.40
CA ARG A 170 2.97 -17.62 -24.60
C ARG A 170 4.20 -18.51 -24.73
N PRO A 171 4.13 -19.62 -25.50
CA PRO A 171 5.25 -20.55 -25.71
C PRO A 171 6.57 -19.87 -26.09
N LEU A 172 6.54 -18.91 -27.02
CA LEU A 172 7.75 -18.19 -27.44
C LEU A 172 8.31 -17.26 -26.36
N SER A 173 7.45 -16.61 -25.56
CA SER A 173 7.89 -15.82 -24.41
C SER A 173 8.47 -16.70 -23.30
N TRP A 174 7.93 -17.90 -23.08
CA TRP A 174 8.50 -18.86 -22.12
C TRP A 174 9.90 -19.32 -22.51
N ALA A 175 10.10 -19.69 -23.78
CA ALA A 175 11.42 -20.02 -24.30
C ALA A 175 12.40 -18.86 -24.12
N ALA A 176 11.92 -17.62 -24.34
CA ALA A 176 12.69 -16.41 -24.13
C ALA A 176 13.09 -16.18 -22.66
N LEU A 177 12.15 -16.34 -21.71
CA LEU A 177 12.45 -16.23 -20.28
C LEU A 177 13.49 -17.28 -19.84
N ARG A 178 13.36 -18.51 -20.33
CA ARG A 178 14.31 -19.60 -20.04
C ARG A 178 15.69 -19.39 -20.64
N GLY A 179 15.80 -18.62 -21.72
CA GLY A 179 17.04 -18.47 -22.45
C GLY A 179 17.30 -19.58 -23.47
N ASP A 180 16.28 -20.40 -23.77
CA ASP A 180 16.43 -21.59 -24.62
C ASP A 180 16.33 -21.20 -26.10
N LEU A 181 17.49 -20.83 -26.67
CA LEU A 181 17.61 -20.37 -28.06
C LEU A 181 17.09 -21.39 -29.07
N ASP A 182 17.35 -22.69 -28.85
CA ASP A 182 16.94 -23.76 -29.77
C ASP A 182 15.42 -23.94 -29.80
N ILE A 183 14.77 -23.87 -28.63
CA ILE A 183 13.30 -23.94 -28.54
C ILE A 183 12.68 -22.69 -29.16
N ALA A 184 13.25 -21.50 -28.92
CA ALA A 184 12.74 -20.28 -29.54
C ALA A 184 12.86 -20.33 -31.08
N ARG A 185 13.97 -20.85 -31.62
CA ARG A 185 14.13 -21.08 -33.07
C ARG A 185 13.10 -22.07 -33.59
N LEU A 186 12.92 -23.21 -32.92
CA LEU A 186 11.93 -24.22 -33.28
C LEU A 186 10.51 -23.63 -33.32
N LEU A 187 10.12 -22.86 -32.30
CA LEU A 187 8.81 -22.23 -32.25
C LEU A 187 8.61 -21.23 -33.39
N LEU A 188 9.61 -20.39 -33.68
CA LEU A 188 9.57 -19.46 -34.82
C LEU A 188 9.50 -20.19 -36.17
N GLU A 189 10.23 -21.29 -36.35
CA GLU A 189 10.16 -22.15 -37.55
C GLU A 189 8.79 -22.78 -37.73
N ARG A 190 8.10 -23.08 -36.63
CA ARG A 190 6.74 -23.63 -36.61
C ARG A 190 5.64 -22.57 -36.64
N GLY A 191 6.01 -21.30 -36.84
CA GLY A 191 5.07 -20.21 -37.08
C GLY A 191 4.60 -19.46 -35.83
N ALA A 192 5.29 -19.58 -34.69
CA ALA A 192 4.96 -18.80 -33.50
C ALA A 192 5.03 -17.28 -33.78
N ASP A 193 4.04 -16.54 -33.29
CA ASP A 193 3.94 -15.10 -33.50
C ASP A 193 4.91 -14.33 -32.60
N LEU A 194 5.98 -13.81 -33.20
CA LEU A 194 6.96 -12.95 -32.51
C LEU A 194 6.36 -11.63 -32.00
N LYS A 195 5.25 -11.17 -32.59
CA LYS A 195 4.52 -9.96 -32.19
C LYS A 195 3.38 -10.27 -31.23
N GLY A 196 3.17 -11.55 -30.92
CA GLY A 196 2.15 -12.02 -30.01
C GLY A 196 2.33 -11.41 -28.62
N LEU A 197 1.26 -10.81 -28.11
CA LEU A 197 1.24 -10.22 -26.78
C LEU A 197 0.81 -11.26 -25.74
N ASN A 198 1.56 -11.32 -24.64
CA ASN A 198 1.10 -11.97 -23.41
C ASN A 198 -0.06 -11.17 -22.79
N GLU A 199 -0.71 -11.71 -21.76
CA GLU A 199 -1.83 -11.02 -21.10
C GLU A 199 -1.41 -9.70 -20.41
N ASP A 200 -0.14 -9.61 -20.00
CA ASP A 200 0.48 -8.39 -19.49
C ASP A 200 0.99 -7.46 -20.61
N LEU A 201 0.53 -7.65 -21.85
CA LEU A 201 0.94 -6.91 -23.04
C LEU A 201 2.45 -6.96 -23.33
N SER A 202 3.20 -7.83 -22.65
CA SER A 202 4.62 -8.02 -22.92
C SER A 202 4.82 -8.86 -24.19
N THR A 203 5.97 -8.69 -24.83
CA THR A 203 6.39 -9.45 -26.02
C THR A 203 7.50 -10.44 -25.66
N PRO A 204 7.82 -11.42 -26.53
CA PRO A 204 9.01 -12.26 -26.35
C PRO A 204 10.31 -11.46 -26.16
N LEU A 205 10.41 -10.27 -26.77
CA LEU A 205 11.55 -9.37 -26.59
C LEU A 205 11.63 -8.79 -25.17
N HIS A 206 10.50 -8.49 -24.51
CA HIS A 206 10.49 -8.11 -23.10
C HIS A 206 11.02 -9.25 -22.21
N ALA A 207 10.56 -10.48 -22.45
CA ALA A 207 10.99 -11.67 -21.70
C ALA A 207 12.51 -11.93 -21.80
N ALA A 208 13.05 -11.89 -23.02
CA ALA A 208 14.48 -12.05 -23.26
C ALA A 208 15.31 -10.92 -22.62
N ALA A 209 14.78 -9.69 -22.66
CA ALA A 209 15.44 -8.54 -22.07
C ALA A 209 15.45 -8.60 -20.53
N PHE A 210 14.30 -8.91 -19.92
CA PHE A 210 14.12 -9.05 -18.46
C PHE A 210 15.05 -10.10 -17.84
N THR A 211 15.26 -11.22 -18.55
CA THR A 211 16.12 -12.33 -18.08
C THR A 211 17.56 -12.27 -18.62
N ALA A 212 17.94 -11.13 -19.21
CA ALA A 212 19.27 -10.86 -19.74
C ALA A 212 19.77 -11.95 -20.71
N ARG A 213 19.09 -12.15 -21.84
CA ARG A 213 19.42 -13.15 -22.87
C ARG A 213 19.87 -12.49 -24.19
N PRO A 214 21.14 -12.09 -24.35
CA PRO A 214 21.63 -11.37 -25.53
C PRO A 214 21.33 -12.06 -26.85
N ASP A 215 21.51 -13.38 -26.94
CA ASP A 215 21.36 -14.13 -28.18
C ASP A 215 19.90 -14.13 -28.68
N LEU A 216 18.95 -14.25 -27.75
CA LEU A 216 17.52 -14.17 -28.06
C LEU A 216 17.10 -12.74 -28.41
N VAL A 217 17.64 -11.73 -27.72
CA VAL A 217 17.41 -10.32 -28.08
C VAL A 217 17.87 -10.05 -29.51
N ARG A 218 19.06 -10.52 -29.89
CA ARG A 218 19.57 -10.41 -31.27
C ARG A 218 18.67 -11.13 -32.26
N LEU A 219 18.36 -12.40 -32.01
CA LEU A 219 17.48 -13.20 -32.87
C LEU A 219 16.12 -12.53 -33.11
N PHE A 220 15.49 -12.03 -32.05
CA PHE A 220 14.18 -11.41 -32.14
C PHE A 220 14.22 -10.08 -32.90
N LEU A 221 15.24 -9.25 -32.67
CA LEU A 221 15.42 -8.01 -33.45
C LEU A 221 15.69 -8.31 -34.93
N GLU A 222 16.53 -9.29 -35.24
CA GLU A 222 16.78 -9.75 -36.62
C GLU A 222 15.52 -10.25 -37.31
N LYS A 223 14.61 -10.88 -36.56
CA LYS A 223 13.30 -11.36 -37.03
C LYS A 223 12.22 -10.27 -37.02
N GLY A 224 12.56 -9.02 -36.71
CA GLY A 224 11.67 -7.86 -36.82
C GLY A 224 10.77 -7.62 -35.60
N ALA A 225 11.18 -8.06 -34.40
CA ALA A 225 10.52 -7.64 -33.16
C ALA A 225 10.65 -6.12 -32.98
N ASP A 226 9.54 -5.46 -32.61
CA ASP A 226 9.53 -4.02 -32.36
C ASP A 226 10.03 -3.72 -30.92
N PRO A 227 11.20 -3.06 -30.74
CA PRO A 227 11.71 -2.67 -29.43
C PRO A 227 10.91 -1.51 -28.80
N GLY A 228 9.95 -0.95 -29.54
CA GLY A 228 9.07 0.12 -29.11
C GLY A 228 7.78 -0.33 -28.43
N VAL A 229 7.45 -1.62 -28.42
CA VAL A 229 6.21 -2.10 -27.78
C VAL A 229 6.25 -1.81 -26.27
N ARG A 230 5.12 -1.36 -25.72
CA ARG A 230 4.95 -1.11 -24.30
C ARG A 230 4.13 -2.23 -23.67
N GLY A 231 4.66 -2.83 -22.61
CA GLY A 231 3.93 -3.74 -21.73
C GLY A 231 2.84 -3.03 -20.92
N LYS A 232 2.11 -3.80 -20.12
CA LYS A 232 0.99 -3.34 -19.28
C LYS A 232 1.40 -2.34 -18.20
N ASP A 233 2.65 -2.39 -17.75
CA ASP A 233 3.26 -1.41 -16.84
C ASP A 233 3.84 -0.18 -17.59
N GLY A 234 3.68 -0.12 -18.91
CA GLY A 234 4.21 0.94 -19.77
C GLY A 234 5.70 0.80 -20.10
N SER A 235 6.39 -0.22 -19.58
CA SER A 235 7.81 -0.51 -19.86
C SER A 235 7.98 -0.99 -21.30
N ARG A 236 9.13 -0.68 -21.93
CA ARG A 236 9.57 -1.33 -23.17
C ARG A 236 10.61 -2.41 -22.81
N PRO A 237 11.09 -3.21 -23.78
CA PRO A 237 12.13 -4.20 -23.51
C PRO A 237 13.42 -3.60 -22.91
N LEU A 238 13.78 -2.37 -23.27
CA LEU A 238 14.96 -1.71 -22.70
C LEU A 238 14.78 -1.44 -21.20
N GLU A 239 13.61 -0.99 -20.76
CA GLU A 239 13.29 -0.78 -19.35
C GLU A 239 13.18 -2.12 -18.61
N ALA A 240 12.62 -3.15 -19.23
CA ALA A 240 12.60 -4.50 -18.68
C ALA A 240 14.03 -5.04 -18.43
N ALA A 241 14.99 -4.76 -19.32
CA ALA A 241 16.40 -5.10 -19.12
C ALA A 241 17.03 -4.37 -17.92
N ARG A 242 16.46 -3.26 -17.44
CA ARG A 242 16.95 -2.48 -16.30
C ARG A 242 16.35 -2.91 -14.95
N ALA A 243 15.49 -3.93 -14.94
CA ALA A 243 14.85 -4.44 -13.72
C ALA A 243 15.88 -4.88 -12.66
N ASP A 244 15.67 -4.53 -11.38
CA ASP A 244 16.60 -4.88 -10.31
C ASP A 244 16.88 -6.39 -10.23
N TRP A 245 18.14 -6.77 -10.00
CA TRP A 245 18.55 -8.17 -9.91
C TRP A 245 17.72 -8.98 -8.92
N GLU A 246 17.37 -8.43 -7.76
CA GLU A 246 16.62 -9.16 -6.75
C GLU A 246 15.18 -9.42 -7.21
N LEU A 247 14.59 -8.49 -7.96
CA LEU A 247 13.28 -8.67 -8.59
C LEU A 247 13.32 -9.78 -9.65
N VAL A 248 14.31 -9.71 -10.56
CA VAL A 248 14.46 -10.72 -11.63
C VAL A 248 14.71 -12.10 -11.00
N LYS A 249 15.61 -12.20 -10.03
CA LYS A 249 15.95 -13.44 -9.35
C LYS A 249 14.76 -14.01 -8.58
N GLY A 250 14.00 -13.16 -7.87
CA GLY A 250 12.79 -13.58 -7.16
C GLY A 250 11.71 -14.14 -8.09
N ILE A 251 11.47 -13.47 -9.22
CA ILE A 251 10.52 -13.96 -10.23
C ILE A 251 11.04 -15.26 -10.87
N ALA A 252 12.31 -15.30 -11.27
CA ALA A 252 12.91 -16.47 -11.88
C ALA A 252 12.88 -17.70 -10.95
N ASP A 253 13.13 -17.53 -9.65
CA ASP A 253 13.05 -18.61 -8.68
C ASP A 253 11.61 -19.10 -8.49
N TYR A 254 10.63 -18.19 -8.49
CA TYR A 254 9.21 -18.52 -8.40
C TYR A 254 8.71 -19.35 -9.59
N ILE A 255 9.18 -19.05 -10.80
CA ILE A 255 8.78 -19.75 -12.05
C ILE A 255 9.81 -20.79 -12.51
N HIS A 256 10.79 -21.11 -11.66
CA HIS A 256 11.83 -22.12 -11.89
C HIS A 256 12.69 -21.92 -13.15
N ILE A 257 13.09 -20.68 -13.42
CA ILE A 257 13.91 -20.32 -14.58
C ILE A 257 15.39 -20.13 -14.19
N PRO A 258 16.33 -20.76 -14.92
CA PRO A 258 17.76 -20.68 -14.60
C PRO A 258 18.37 -19.36 -15.09
N VAL A 259 18.56 -18.38 -14.21
CA VAL A 259 19.18 -17.07 -14.57
C VAL A 259 20.69 -16.99 -14.32
N GLY A 260 21.29 -18.00 -13.69
CA GLY A 260 22.74 -18.03 -13.39
C GLY A 260 23.13 -17.25 -12.15
N ASP A 261 24.44 -16.99 -11.97
CA ASP A 261 24.96 -16.12 -10.93
C ASP A 261 24.80 -14.63 -11.28
N ARG A 262 24.86 -13.79 -10.25
CA ARG A 262 24.62 -12.34 -10.39
C ARG A 262 25.65 -11.67 -11.30
N GLU A 263 26.91 -12.07 -11.23
CA GLU A 263 27.97 -11.39 -11.97
C GLU A 263 27.81 -11.64 -13.47
N GLU A 264 27.58 -12.89 -13.85
CA GLU A 264 27.30 -13.26 -15.24
C GLU A 264 26.01 -12.62 -15.75
N PHE A 265 24.96 -12.61 -14.91
CA PHE A 265 23.70 -11.97 -15.26
C PHE A 265 23.89 -10.49 -15.56
N GLU A 266 24.59 -9.75 -14.70
CA GLU A 266 24.84 -8.32 -14.90
C GLU A 266 25.72 -8.04 -16.13
N ARG A 267 26.67 -8.93 -16.46
CA ARG A 267 27.41 -8.85 -17.73
C ARG A 267 26.48 -9.00 -18.93
N ARG A 268 25.64 -10.04 -18.95
CA ARG A 268 24.65 -10.26 -20.01
C ARG A 268 23.65 -9.12 -20.11
N ARG A 269 23.23 -8.56 -18.97
CA ARG A 269 22.32 -7.41 -18.90
C ARG A 269 22.94 -6.19 -19.55
N ALA A 270 24.19 -5.87 -19.22
CA ALA A 270 24.90 -4.76 -19.83
C ALA A 270 24.98 -4.90 -21.36
N GLU A 271 25.19 -6.12 -21.84
CA GLU A 271 25.15 -6.41 -23.28
C GLU A 271 23.75 -6.22 -23.88
N VAL A 272 22.70 -6.74 -23.25
CA VAL A 272 21.30 -6.55 -23.69
C VAL A 272 20.96 -5.06 -23.77
N ILE A 273 21.32 -4.27 -22.76
CA ILE A 273 21.10 -2.82 -22.75
C ILE A 273 21.82 -2.18 -23.94
N ARG A 274 23.10 -2.52 -24.16
CA ARG A 274 23.87 -2.00 -25.31
C ARG A 274 23.24 -2.34 -26.67
N ILE A 275 22.58 -3.49 -26.79
CA ILE A 275 21.88 -3.89 -28.02
C ILE A 275 20.57 -3.10 -28.20
N LEU A 276 19.77 -2.96 -27.13
CA LEU A 276 18.44 -2.37 -27.17
C LEU A 276 18.46 -0.84 -27.17
N GLU A 277 19.44 -0.22 -26.54
CA GLU A 277 19.55 1.24 -26.41
C GLU A 277 19.51 1.96 -27.76
N PRO A 278 20.31 1.63 -28.79
CA PRO A 278 20.26 2.35 -30.07
C PRO A 278 18.97 2.15 -30.87
N VAL A 279 18.24 1.07 -30.63
CA VAL A 279 17.04 0.70 -31.41
C VAL A 279 15.73 1.04 -30.70
N SER A 280 15.77 1.36 -29.40
CA SER A 280 14.59 1.72 -28.62
C SER A 280 14.14 3.15 -28.92
N PRO A 281 12.86 3.38 -29.32
CA PRO A 281 12.36 4.71 -29.64
C PRO A 281 12.43 5.66 -28.44
N GLY A 282 13.22 6.72 -28.59
CA GLY A 282 13.42 7.75 -27.57
C GLY A 282 14.62 7.55 -26.66
N SER A 283 15.49 6.54 -26.88
CA SER A 283 16.62 6.28 -25.96
C SER A 283 17.63 7.43 -25.87
N ALA A 284 17.82 8.21 -26.94
CA ALA A 284 18.65 9.43 -26.91
C ALA A 284 18.07 10.55 -26.03
N ALA A 285 16.78 10.49 -25.71
CA ALA A 285 16.09 11.38 -24.77
C ALA A 285 15.84 10.72 -23.40
N VAL A 286 16.15 9.43 -23.26
CA VAL A 286 16.04 8.63 -22.03
C VAL A 286 17.44 8.11 -21.64
N ALA A 287 18.47 8.94 -21.83
CA ALA A 287 19.60 8.89 -20.92
C ALA A 287 19.00 9.19 -19.54
N SER A 288 19.01 8.19 -18.66
CA SER A 288 18.40 8.17 -17.32
C SER A 288 16.86 8.24 -17.25
N THR A 289 16.22 7.08 -17.08
CA THR A 289 15.34 6.89 -15.91
C THR A 289 16.19 6.31 -14.76
N GLU A 290 17.37 6.83 -14.47
CA GLU A 290 17.41 7.60 -13.23
C GLU A 290 16.40 8.74 -13.33
N THR A 291 15.33 8.67 -12.54
CA THR A 291 14.69 9.89 -12.06
C THR A 291 15.81 10.90 -11.80
N PRO A 292 15.83 12.11 -12.41
CA PRO A 292 16.94 13.04 -12.21
C PRO A 292 17.22 13.09 -10.71
N ARG A 293 18.37 12.52 -10.31
CA ARG A 293 18.71 12.35 -8.90
C ARG A 293 18.76 13.79 -8.40
N ALA A 294 17.76 14.18 -7.61
CA ALA A 294 17.57 15.59 -7.28
C ALA A 294 18.88 16.13 -6.71
N THR A 295 19.57 17.00 -7.45
CA THR A 295 20.86 17.51 -7.00
C THR A 295 20.63 18.44 -5.82
N GLY A 296 21.31 18.18 -4.70
CA GLY A 296 21.12 18.97 -3.50
C GLY A 296 22.20 18.70 -2.45
N PRO A 297 22.39 19.62 -1.49
CA PRO A 297 23.49 19.60 -0.53
C PRO A 297 23.50 18.40 0.43
N PHE A 298 22.46 17.55 0.40
CA PHE A 298 22.28 16.40 1.28
C PHE A 298 22.20 15.05 0.53
N MET A 299 22.48 15.00 -0.78
CA MET A 299 22.36 13.75 -1.54
C MET A 299 23.33 12.67 -1.07
N GLY A 300 24.57 13.01 -0.72
CA GLY A 300 25.51 12.02 -0.18
C GLY A 300 25.03 11.38 1.14
N VAL A 301 24.27 12.13 1.95
CA VAL A 301 23.64 11.59 3.17
C VAL A 301 22.50 10.62 2.81
N LEU A 302 21.69 10.98 1.81
CA LEU A 302 20.62 10.11 1.32
C LEU A 302 21.18 8.81 0.74
N ASP A 303 22.21 8.89 -0.10
CA ASP A 303 22.83 7.71 -0.72
C ASP A 303 23.45 6.79 0.35
N ALA A 304 24.16 7.35 1.33
CA ALA A 304 24.71 6.58 2.44
C ALA A 304 23.60 5.93 3.28
N TYR A 305 22.50 6.64 3.52
CA TYR A 305 21.34 6.13 4.23
C TYR A 305 20.67 4.97 3.47
N GLU A 306 20.43 5.13 2.17
CA GLU A 306 19.85 4.08 1.33
C GLU A 306 20.75 2.84 1.25
N ALA A 307 22.06 3.03 1.13
CA ALA A 307 23.03 1.94 1.14
C ALA A 307 22.99 1.17 2.47
N ALA A 308 22.90 1.87 3.60
CA ALA A 308 22.78 1.23 4.91
C ALA A 308 21.47 0.43 5.04
N MET A 309 20.34 1.03 4.66
CA MET A 309 19.02 0.40 4.72
C MET A 309 18.86 -0.77 3.74
N GLY A 310 19.65 -0.80 2.67
CA GLY A 310 19.68 -1.87 1.68
C GLY A 310 20.80 -2.89 1.84
N SER A 311 21.57 -2.81 2.91
CA SER A 311 22.77 -3.64 3.10
C SER A 311 22.48 -5.11 3.36
N GLU A 312 23.39 -5.98 2.93
CA GLU A 312 23.36 -7.43 3.17
C GLU A 312 23.32 -7.80 4.66
N ARG A 313 23.74 -6.90 5.56
CA ARG A 313 23.68 -7.10 7.02
C ARG A 313 22.24 -7.23 7.53
N LEU A 314 21.27 -6.74 6.77
CA LEU A 314 19.84 -6.82 7.06
C LEU A 314 19.16 -7.97 6.30
N ALA A 315 19.92 -8.79 5.57
CA ALA A 315 19.43 -9.95 4.83
C ALA A 315 19.82 -11.26 5.52
N TYR A 316 18.86 -12.18 5.62
CA TYR A 316 19.01 -13.49 6.25
C TYR A 316 18.44 -14.57 5.31
N LYS A 317 18.91 -15.81 5.43
CA LYS A 317 18.30 -16.96 4.74
C LYS A 317 17.43 -17.73 5.73
N LEU A 318 16.15 -17.90 5.42
CA LEU A 318 15.20 -18.68 6.21
C LEU A 318 14.58 -19.76 5.30
N GLY A 319 14.81 -21.03 5.61
CA GLY A 319 14.30 -22.14 4.80
C GLY A 319 14.78 -22.14 3.34
N GLY A 320 16.01 -21.68 3.09
CA GLY A 320 16.57 -21.55 1.73
C GLY A 320 16.16 -20.27 0.98
N GLN A 321 15.11 -19.59 1.44
CA GLN A 321 14.63 -18.33 0.86
C GLN A 321 15.34 -17.12 1.50
N ARG A 322 15.68 -16.13 0.68
CA ARG A 322 16.30 -14.87 1.14
C ARG A 322 15.23 -13.95 1.73
N PHE A 323 15.50 -13.42 2.91
CA PHE A 323 14.60 -12.58 3.69
C PHE A 323 15.33 -11.32 4.16
N HIS A 324 14.89 -10.15 3.71
CA HIS A 324 15.48 -8.86 4.08
C HIS A 324 14.59 -8.16 5.10
N LEU A 325 15.11 -7.84 6.29
CA LEU A 325 14.34 -7.33 7.43
C LEU A 325 13.51 -6.09 7.11
N VAL A 326 14.04 -5.20 6.27
CA VAL A 326 13.37 -3.94 5.87
C VAL A 326 12.58 -4.05 4.56
N LYS A 327 13.10 -4.76 3.56
CA LYS A 327 12.59 -4.74 2.18
C LYS A 327 11.59 -5.86 1.88
N SER A 328 11.67 -7.00 2.57
CA SER A 328 10.73 -8.09 2.34
C SER A 328 9.34 -7.68 2.83
N SER A 329 8.32 -7.82 1.97
CA SER A 329 6.93 -7.57 2.36
C SER A 329 6.45 -8.69 3.29
N VAL A 330 6.29 -8.37 4.57
CA VAL A 330 5.80 -9.30 5.60
C VAL A 330 4.35 -8.95 5.93
N PHE A 331 4.11 -7.67 6.21
CA PHE A 331 2.82 -7.21 6.70
C PHE A 331 1.86 -6.84 5.58
N ALA A 332 2.35 -6.66 4.35
CA ALA A 332 1.55 -6.20 3.20
C ALA A 332 0.61 -5.04 3.63
N HIS A 333 -0.68 -5.16 3.34
CA HIS A 333 -1.72 -4.20 3.74
C HIS A 333 -1.83 -3.91 5.25
N LEU A 334 -1.30 -4.77 6.12
CA LEU A 334 -1.37 -4.66 7.59
C LEU A 334 -0.25 -3.81 8.21
N TRP A 335 0.65 -3.25 7.39
CA TRP A 335 1.83 -2.52 7.86
C TRP A 335 1.54 -1.45 8.91
N PHE A 336 0.42 -0.73 8.79
CA PHE A 336 0.06 0.35 9.70
C PHE A 336 -0.23 -0.14 11.13
N LEU A 337 -0.75 -1.37 11.29
CA LEU A 337 -0.92 -1.99 12.61
C LEU A 337 0.45 -2.30 13.21
N TRP A 338 1.40 -2.76 12.39
CA TRP A 338 2.77 -2.99 12.82
C TRP A 338 3.44 -1.69 13.30
N PHE A 339 3.26 -0.57 12.60
CA PHE A 339 3.70 0.74 13.10
C PHE A 339 3.10 1.08 14.46
N LEU A 340 1.80 0.81 14.70
CA LEU A 340 1.19 1.02 16.02
C LEU A 340 1.76 0.09 17.10
N CYS A 341 2.21 -1.12 16.75
CA CYS A 341 2.93 -2.02 17.66
C CYS A 341 4.27 -1.44 18.11
N TRP A 342 4.92 -0.60 17.30
CA TRP A 342 6.13 0.14 17.69
C TRP A 342 5.81 1.44 18.44
N LEU A 343 4.87 2.23 17.92
CA LEU A 343 4.55 3.55 18.46
C LEU A 343 3.91 3.49 19.86
N ALA A 344 3.12 2.47 20.18
CA ALA A 344 2.50 2.38 21.50
C ALA A 344 3.51 2.13 22.64
N PRO A 345 4.44 1.15 22.56
CA PRO A 345 5.53 1.02 23.52
C PRO A 345 6.45 2.24 23.57
N LEU A 346 6.81 2.82 22.42
CA LEU A 346 7.63 4.04 22.36
C LEU A 346 6.95 5.21 23.06
N PHE A 347 5.63 5.35 22.92
CA PHE A 347 4.86 6.35 23.65
C PHE A 347 4.91 6.11 25.17
N VAL A 348 4.77 4.86 25.63
CA VAL A 348 4.89 4.53 27.06
C VAL A 348 6.28 4.89 27.60
N LEU A 349 7.33 4.52 26.85
CA LEU A 349 8.71 4.85 27.20
C LEU A 349 8.93 6.36 27.25
N PHE A 350 8.46 7.08 26.22
CA PHE A 350 8.54 8.54 26.16
C PHE A 350 7.83 9.18 27.35
N MET A 351 6.61 8.74 27.68
CA MET A 351 5.86 9.27 28.81
C MET A 351 6.59 9.01 30.13
N ALA A 352 7.13 7.81 30.33
CA ALA A 352 7.92 7.48 31.51
C ALA A 352 9.12 8.43 31.65
N VAL A 353 9.95 8.55 30.60
CA VAL A 353 11.11 9.44 30.60
C VAL A 353 10.71 10.90 30.82
N ALA A 354 9.70 11.40 30.09
CA ALA A 354 9.22 12.77 30.20
C ALA A 354 8.72 13.09 31.62
N THR A 355 8.07 12.14 32.30
CA THR A 355 7.68 12.30 33.70
C THR A 355 8.87 12.28 34.66
N THR A 356 9.88 11.43 34.41
CA THR A 356 11.08 11.36 35.25
C THR A 356 11.93 12.63 35.19
N ILE A 357 12.07 13.22 34.00
CA ILE A 357 12.89 14.43 33.81
C ILE A 357 12.10 15.73 33.96
N GLY A 358 10.80 15.66 34.23
CA GLY A 358 9.94 16.84 34.36
C GLY A 358 9.84 17.67 33.08
N LEU A 359 9.77 17.02 31.90
CA LEU A 359 9.77 17.69 30.61
C LEU A 359 8.60 18.71 30.53
N PRO A 360 8.87 20.01 30.28
CA PRO A 360 7.81 21.02 30.23
C PRO A 360 6.92 20.80 29.01
N ARG A 361 5.63 21.11 29.17
CA ARG A 361 4.66 21.03 28.09
C ARG A 361 4.77 22.25 27.17
N PRO A 362 4.66 22.08 25.85
CA PRO A 362 4.50 23.21 24.93
C PRO A 362 3.31 24.07 25.36
N SER A 363 3.45 25.39 25.20
CA SER A 363 2.34 26.29 25.50
C SER A 363 1.12 25.97 24.63
N ARG A 364 -0.10 26.08 25.19
CA ARG A 364 -1.34 25.79 24.43
C ARG A 364 -1.38 26.54 23.09
N ARG A 365 -0.93 27.80 23.06
CA ARG A 365 -0.90 28.62 21.84
C ARG A 365 -0.07 27.96 20.73
N LEU A 366 1.07 27.35 21.05
CA LEU A 366 1.92 26.66 20.07
C LEU A 366 1.31 25.37 19.51
N VAL A 367 0.31 24.80 20.18
CA VAL A 367 -0.34 23.54 19.77
C VAL A 367 -1.64 23.80 19.00
N VAL A 368 -2.50 24.70 19.49
CA VAL A 368 -3.87 24.87 18.96
C VAL A 368 -4.03 26.05 17.98
N SER A 369 -3.09 27.00 17.96
CA SER A 369 -3.15 28.13 17.04
C SER A 369 -2.50 27.80 15.69
N PRO A 370 -2.76 28.60 14.62
CA PRO A 370 -2.09 28.42 13.33
C PRO A 370 -0.55 28.47 13.39
N ALA A 371 0.03 29.03 14.46
CA ALA A 371 1.48 29.03 14.68
C ALA A 371 2.06 27.61 14.83
N ASN A 372 1.23 26.60 15.06
CA ASN A 372 1.67 25.21 15.11
C ASN A 372 2.31 24.74 13.78
N LEU A 373 1.85 25.26 12.64
CA LEU A 373 2.39 24.93 11.32
C LEU A 373 3.85 25.39 11.16
N LEU A 374 4.27 26.44 11.88
CA LEU A 374 5.64 26.96 11.83
C LEU A 374 6.68 25.97 12.35
N TRP A 375 6.30 25.05 13.25
CA TRP A 375 7.20 24.01 13.76
C TRP A 375 6.86 22.62 13.22
N LEU A 376 5.58 22.34 12.95
CA LEU A 376 5.16 21.04 12.42
C LEU A 376 5.64 20.80 10.99
N ILE A 377 5.59 21.81 10.12
CA ILE A 377 6.01 21.68 8.72
C ILE A 377 7.53 21.41 8.67
N PRO A 378 8.42 22.20 9.30
CA PRO A 378 9.85 21.89 9.33
C PRO A 378 10.17 20.53 9.99
N LEU A 379 9.47 20.18 11.07
CA LEU A 379 9.68 18.90 11.75
C LEU A 379 9.31 17.71 10.85
N THR A 380 8.25 17.83 10.07
CA THR A 380 7.76 16.79 9.15
C THR A 380 8.56 16.74 7.85
N PHE A 381 9.06 17.89 7.40
CA PHE A 381 9.93 18.03 6.24
C PHE A 381 11.15 17.11 6.34
N VAL A 382 11.79 17.03 7.51
CA VAL A 382 13.03 16.25 7.71
C VAL A 382 12.84 14.79 7.29
N PRO A 383 11.93 13.99 7.89
CA PRO A 383 11.73 12.62 7.44
C PRO A 383 11.08 12.51 6.05
N GLN A 384 10.23 13.45 5.64
CA GLN A 384 9.64 13.47 4.29
C GLN A 384 10.71 13.59 3.20
N TYR A 385 11.82 14.28 3.49
CA TYR A 385 12.94 14.45 2.56
C TYR A 385 13.62 13.12 2.18
N PHE A 386 13.44 12.07 2.98
CA PHE A 386 13.98 10.72 2.74
C PHE A 386 13.01 9.80 1.97
N MET A 387 11.82 10.28 1.57
CA MET A 387 10.76 9.47 0.95
C MET A 387 10.62 9.72 -0.56
N GLY A 388 10.16 8.74 -1.33
CA GLY A 388 9.99 8.87 -2.77
C GLY A 388 11.32 9.08 -3.51
N ILE A 389 12.38 8.36 -3.08
CA ILE A 389 13.68 8.38 -3.77
C ILE A 389 13.65 7.46 -4.99
N LYS A 390 13.24 6.20 -4.79
CA LYS A 390 13.18 5.19 -5.86
C LYS A 390 11.95 5.34 -6.74
N TYR A 391 10.81 5.64 -6.12
CA TYR A 391 9.52 5.82 -6.81
C TYR A 391 8.97 7.18 -6.41
N PRO A 392 9.30 8.26 -7.15
CA PRO A 392 8.83 9.60 -6.83
C PRO A 392 7.30 9.63 -6.94
N LEU A 393 6.63 9.80 -5.79
CA LEU A 393 5.17 9.90 -5.67
C LEU A 393 4.84 10.98 -4.64
N LEU A 394 3.73 11.72 -4.83
CA LEU A 394 3.23 12.57 -3.75
C LEU A 394 2.58 11.74 -2.66
N GLY A 395 3.13 11.85 -1.47
CA GLY A 395 2.67 11.20 -0.26
C GLY A 395 3.82 10.53 0.49
N PRO A 396 3.53 9.99 1.67
CA PRO A 396 4.52 9.27 2.44
C PRO A 396 4.72 7.85 1.91
N ASP A 397 5.96 7.39 1.88
CA ASP A 397 6.26 5.99 1.60
C ASP A 397 5.64 5.07 2.66
N THR A 398 5.46 3.80 2.28
CA THR A 398 5.04 2.73 3.17
C THR A 398 6.19 1.76 3.41
N ALA A 399 6.15 1.02 4.52
CA ALA A 399 7.10 -0.04 4.79
C ALA A 399 6.40 -1.26 5.35
N GLU A 400 6.60 -2.40 4.70
CA GLU A 400 5.91 -3.66 4.97
C GLU A 400 6.84 -4.70 5.62
N GLY A 401 8.11 -4.34 5.83
CA GLY A 401 9.12 -5.17 6.44
C GLY A 401 8.97 -5.36 7.94
N LEU A 402 9.74 -6.31 8.46
CA LEU A 402 9.80 -6.60 9.89
C LEU A 402 10.41 -5.44 10.69
N VAL A 403 11.48 -4.85 10.17
CA VAL A 403 12.14 -3.67 10.74
C VAL A 403 11.70 -2.43 10.00
N LEU A 404 11.16 -1.46 10.74
CA LEU A 404 10.67 -0.21 10.18
C LEU A 404 11.82 0.75 9.87
N PRO A 405 11.86 1.38 8.68
CA PRO A 405 12.81 2.45 8.39
C PRO A 405 12.67 3.59 9.41
N PRO A 406 13.78 4.05 10.02
CA PRO A 406 13.73 5.10 11.04
C PRO A 406 13.02 6.38 10.61
N HIS A 407 13.20 6.83 9.36
CA HIS A 407 12.56 8.05 8.85
C HIS A 407 11.03 7.91 8.75
N LEU A 408 10.50 6.73 8.38
CA LEU A 408 9.05 6.48 8.36
C LEU A 408 8.49 6.36 9.78
N LEU A 409 9.19 5.67 10.68
CA LEU A 409 8.78 5.56 12.07
C LEU A 409 8.73 6.96 12.72
N LEU A 410 9.71 7.81 12.43
CA LEU A 410 9.73 9.21 12.84
C LEU A 410 8.57 10.00 12.23
N TYR A 411 8.36 9.90 10.91
CA TYR A 411 7.30 10.62 10.21
C TYR A 411 5.92 10.35 10.80
N TYR A 412 5.51 9.08 10.85
CA TYR A 412 4.21 8.70 11.44
C TYR A 412 4.19 8.94 12.95
N GLY A 413 5.34 8.85 13.62
CA GLY A 413 5.54 9.21 15.02
C GLY A 413 5.27 10.67 15.32
N ILE A 414 5.58 11.61 14.42
CA ILE A 414 5.26 13.04 14.57
C ILE A 414 3.75 13.25 14.62
N PHE A 415 3.00 12.65 13.70
CA PHE A 415 1.53 12.76 13.68
C PHE A 415 0.92 12.12 14.92
N PHE A 416 1.35 10.90 15.26
CA PHE A 416 0.92 10.20 16.47
C PHE A 416 1.23 11.02 17.74
N GLY A 417 2.45 11.54 17.87
CA GLY A 417 2.87 12.38 18.98
C GLY A 417 2.06 13.67 19.07
N PHE A 418 1.81 14.33 17.95
CA PHE A 418 0.96 15.53 17.92
C PHE A 418 -0.48 15.23 18.36
N GLY A 419 -1.05 14.10 17.92
CA GLY A 419 -2.37 13.66 18.38
C GLY A 419 -2.44 13.49 19.89
N ALA A 420 -1.42 12.86 20.48
CA ALA A 420 -1.30 12.71 21.94
C ALA A 420 -1.09 14.06 22.65
N LEU A 421 -0.25 14.94 22.09
CA LEU A 421 -0.03 16.28 22.59
C LEU A 421 -1.33 17.09 22.60
N TYR A 422 -2.09 17.08 21.51
CA TYR A 422 -3.37 17.77 21.39
C TYR A 422 -4.37 17.31 22.45
N TYR A 423 -4.43 16.00 22.73
CA TYR A 423 -5.25 15.46 23.82
C TYR A 423 -4.89 16.08 25.18
N PHE A 424 -3.60 16.07 25.54
CA PHE A 424 -3.16 16.58 26.85
C PHE A 424 -3.20 18.11 26.97
N THR A 425 -3.05 18.84 25.87
CA THR A 425 -3.17 20.31 25.86
C THR A 425 -4.61 20.78 26.03
N GLY A 426 -5.56 20.04 25.43
CA GLY A 426 -6.97 20.42 25.39
C GLY A 426 -7.24 21.67 24.54
N ASP A 427 -8.46 21.76 24.01
CA ASP A 427 -8.88 22.81 23.07
C ASP A 427 -10.37 23.18 23.27
N PRO A 428 -10.73 23.87 24.36
CA PRO A 428 -12.12 24.15 24.74
C PRO A 428 -12.81 25.14 23.78
N GLU A 429 -12.02 25.92 23.03
CA GLU A 429 -12.53 26.87 22.04
C GLU A 429 -12.47 26.29 20.62
N ASP A 430 -12.11 25.01 20.47
CA ASP A 430 -12.03 24.31 19.19
C ASP A 430 -11.24 25.08 18.11
N ARG A 431 -10.12 25.67 18.53
CA ARG A 431 -9.28 26.53 17.68
C ARG A 431 -8.60 25.74 16.56
N LEU A 432 -8.18 24.51 16.85
CA LEU A 432 -7.47 23.69 15.86
C LEU A 432 -8.38 23.34 14.69
N GLY A 433 -7.97 23.67 13.46
CA GLY A 433 -8.75 23.39 12.26
C GLY A 433 -9.89 24.38 11.96
N ARG A 434 -10.06 25.45 12.76
CA ARG A 434 -11.14 26.43 12.57
C ARG A 434 -11.17 27.06 11.17
N ASN A 435 -10.01 27.14 10.50
CA ASN A 435 -9.86 27.71 9.16
C ASN A 435 -10.00 26.68 8.02
N TRP A 436 -10.73 25.57 8.23
CA TRP A 436 -10.88 24.50 7.24
C TRP A 436 -11.40 24.97 5.87
N ARG A 437 -12.22 26.03 5.84
CA ARG A 437 -12.74 26.65 4.62
C ARG A 437 -11.64 27.23 3.71
N VAL A 438 -10.49 27.55 4.28
CA VAL A 438 -9.30 28.02 3.56
C VAL A 438 -8.28 26.89 3.41
N SER A 439 -8.03 26.12 4.47
CA SER A 439 -6.97 25.11 4.45
C SER A 439 -7.27 23.96 3.48
N LEU A 440 -8.52 23.50 3.36
CA LEU A 440 -8.87 22.41 2.45
C LEU A 440 -8.76 22.84 0.97
N PRO A 441 -9.32 23.99 0.53
CA PRO A 441 -9.10 24.46 -0.84
C PRO A 441 -7.63 24.71 -1.16
N VAL A 442 -6.85 25.31 -0.25
CA VAL A 442 -5.42 25.51 -0.46
C VAL A 442 -4.70 24.17 -0.60
N ALA A 443 -4.99 23.18 0.25
CA ALA A 443 -4.37 21.87 0.15
C ALA A 443 -4.69 21.17 -1.18
N LEU A 444 -5.96 21.16 -1.59
CA LEU A 444 -6.41 20.41 -2.76
C LEU A 444 -6.15 21.12 -4.09
N LEU A 445 -6.34 22.44 -4.16
CA LEU A 445 -6.30 23.21 -5.40
C LEU A 445 -4.97 23.92 -5.63
N VAL A 446 -4.15 24.07 -4.59
CA VAL A 446 -2.83 24.73 -4.69
C VAL A 446 -1.71 23.75 -4.43
N LEU A 447 -1.71 23.09 -3.26
CA LEU A 447 -0.56 22.26 -2.85
C LEU A 447 -0.46 20.95 -3.63
N ILE A 448 -1.56 20.29 -4.00
CA ILE A 448 -1.50 19.10 -4.86
C ILE A 448 -0.94 19.44 -6.25
N PRO A 449 -1.49 20.40 -7.02
CA PRO A 449 -0.91 20.78 -8.31
C PRO A 449 0.54 21.27 -8.20
N ALA A 450 0.86 22.07 -7.18
CA ALA A 450 2.22 22.52 -6.93
C ALA A 450 3.16 21.35 -6.66
N GLY A 451 2.73 20.38 -5.84
CA GLY A 451 3.50 19.17 -5.57
C GLY A 451 3.80 18.40 -6.84
N ILE A 452 2.79 18.17 -7.69
CA ILE A 452 2.93 17.46 -8.96
C ILE A 452 3.94 18.21 -9.86
N ALA A 453 3.81 19.53 -9.95
CA ALA A 453 4.69 20.37 -10.76
C ALA A 453 6.15 20.37 -10.27
N THR A 454 6.39 20.24 -8.96
CA THR A 454 7.75 20.29 -8.40
C THR A 454 8.44 18.93 -8.33
N MET A 455 7.71 17.82 -8.46
CA MET A 455 8.25 16.45 -8.34
C MET A 455 9.46 16.17 -9.24
N ALA A 456 9.47 16.71 -10.46
CA ALA A 456 10.56 16.53 -11.42
C ALA A 456 11.71 17.55 -11.25
N GLY A 457 11.56 18.54 -10.37
CA GLY A 457 12.49 19.65 -10.21
C GLY A 457 13.23 19.63 -8.89
N SER A 458 12.65 20.26 -7.86
CA SER A 458 13.32 20.50 -6.56
C SER A 458 12.76 19.58 -5.48
N ARG A 459 13.58 18.64 -5.01
CA ARG A 459 13.23 17.73 -3.91
C ARG A 459 12.97 18.46 -2.58
N PRO A 460 13.80 19.44 -2.14
CA PRO A 460 13.47 20.23 -0.95
C PRO A 460 12.11 20.93 -1.07
N LEU A 461 11.83 21.54 -2.22
CA LEU A 461 10.55 22.21 -2.43
C LEU A 461 9.37 21.23 -2.41
N THR A 462 9.52 20.08 -3.09
CA THR A 462 8.49 19.04 -3.13
C THR A 462 8.23 18.46 -1.74
N ALA A 463 9.27 18.16 -0.96
CA ALA A 463 9.11 17.67 0.42
C ALA A 463 8.45 18.70 1.34
N LEU A 464 8.77 19.99 1.16
CA LEU A 464 8.14 21.08 1.92
C LEU A 464 6.65 21.22 1.58
N ILE A 465 6.31 21.17 0.29
CA ILE A 465 4.91 21.21 -0.19
C ILE A 465 4.13 20.02 0.36
N GLN A 466 4.70 18.81 0.32
CA GLN A 466 4.08 17.60 0.87
C GLN A 466 3.85 17.71 2.39
N ALA A 467 4.84 18.21 3.14
CA ALA A 467 4.71 18.45 4.57
C ALA A 467 3.62 19.50 4.89
N ALA A 468 3.51 20.56 4.11
CA ALA A 468 2.43 21.53 4.25
C ALA A 468 1.06 20.92 3.91
N TYR A 469 0.99 20.17 2.81
CA TYR A 469 -0.22 19.53 2.31
C TYR A 469 -0.88 18.65 3.37
N VAL A 470 -0.11 17.73 3.95
CA VAL A 470 -0.62 16.77 4.95
C VAL A 470 -1.18 17.47 6.19
N TRP A 471 -0.52 18.52 6.71
CA TRP A 471 -1.01 19.24 7.89
C TRP A 471 -2.27 20.05 7.60
N LEU A 472 -2.34 20.73 6.46
CA LEU A 472 -3.53 21.48 6.06
C LEU A 472 -4.73 20.55 5.84
N MET A 473 -4.51 19.35 5.27
CA MET A 473 -5.54 18.32 5.14
C MET A 473 -5.99 17.79 6.50
N CYS A 474 -5.06 17.40 7.38
CA CYS A 474 -5.38 16.88 8.71
C CYS A 474 -6.17 17.89 9.54
N PHE A 475 -5.71 19.14 9.64
CA PHE A 475 -6.40 20.19 10.41
C PHE A 475 -7.70 20.63 9.74
N GLY A 476 -7.71 20.73 8.41
CA GLY A 476 -8.91 21.05 7.66
C GLY A 476 -10.02 20.02 7.89
N LEU A 477 -9.70 18.73 7.81
CA LEU A 477 -10.68 17.66 8.05
C LEU A 477 -11.12 17.60 9.51
N LEU A 478 -10.22 17.81 10.48
CA LEU A 478 -10.61 17.95 11.89
C LEU A 478 -11.65 19.07 12.09
N GLY A 479 -11.39 20.25 11.52
CA GLY A 479 -12.31 21.38 11.61
C GLY A 479 -13.63 21.17 10.89
N LEU A 480 -13.60 20.57 9.70
CA LEU A 480 -14.79 20.23 8.92
C LEU A 480 -15.67 19.24 9.68
N PHE A 481 -15.11 18.13 10.15
CA PHE A 481 -15.84 17.07 10.85
C PHE A 481 -16.43 17.54 12.17
N ARG A 482 -15.71 18.41 12.89
CA ARG A 482 -16.26 19.08 14.07
C ARG A 482 -17.51 19.90 13.74
N LYS A 483 -17.55 20.55 12.57
CA LYS A 483 -18.71 21.37 12.16
C LYS A 483 -19.90 20.53 11.69
N ILE A 484 -19.67 19.43 10.97
CA ILE A 484 -20.75 18.61 10.37
C ILE A 484 -21.22 17.46 11.26
N HIS A 485 -20.41 17.03 12.23
CA HIS A 485 -20.74 15.97 13.19
C HIS A 485 -20.45 16.37 14.65
N PRO A 486 -21.06 17.46 15.16
CA PRO A 486 -20.89 17.86 16.56
C PRO A 486 -21.59 16.91 17.55
N GLU A 487 -22.63 16.21 17.08
CA GLU A 487 -23.50 15.37 17.90
C GLU A 487 -23.46 13.90 17.48
N GLU A 488 -24.06 13.03 18.30
CA GLU A 488 -24.14 11.61 18.01
C GLU A 488 -25.03 11.32 16.79
N ASN A 489 -24.48 10.63 15.80
CA ASN A 489 -25.24 10.06 14.70
C ASN A 489 -25.07 8.53 14.71
N ARG A 490 -26.20 7.79 14.77
CA ARG A 490 -26.20 6.32 14.86
C ARG A 490 -25.59 5.64 13.63
N ALA A 491 -25.81 6.16 12.43
CA ALA A 491 -25.25 5.62 11.19
C ALA A 491 -23.73 5.82 11.14
N VAL A 492 -23.27 7.03 11.49
CA VAL A 492 -21.84 7.35 11.57
C VAL A 492 -21.16 6.53 12.66
N ARG A 493 -21.82 6.34 13.81
CA ARG A 493 -21.35 5.46 14.88
C ARG A 493 -21.21 4.02 14.40
N TYR A 494 -22.22 3.49 13.72
CA TYR A 494 -22.18 2.16 13.14
C TYR A 494 -21.01 2.01 12.15
N LEU A 495 -20.84 2.98 11.25
CA LEU A 495 -19.75 2.98 10.30
C LEU A 495 -18.38 3.04 10.98
N SER A 496 -18.22 3.91 12.00
CA SER A 496 -17.01 4.04 12.80
C SER A 496 -16.69 2.77 13.60
N ASP A 497 -17.72 2.09 14.10
CA ASP A 497 -17.59 0.82 14.80
C ASP A 497 -17.22 -0.34 13.87
N SER A 498 -17.70 -0.30 12.63
CA SER A 498 -17.35 -1.27 11.58
C SER A 498 -15.98 -0.98 10.96
N SER A 499 -15.42 0.22 11.17
CA SER A 499 -14.26 0.71 10.42
C SER A 499 -13.06 -0.21 10.57
N TYR A 500 -12.83 -0.80 11.75
CA TYR A 500 -11.68 -1.68 11.94
C TYR A 500 -11.80 -2.98 11.13
N TRP A 501 -12.98 -3.58 11.09
CA TRP A 501 -13.25 -4.75 10.25
C TRP A 501 -13.10 -4.44 8.77
N LEU A 502 -13.72 -3.36 8.30
CA LEU A 502 -13.64 -2.93 6.90
C LEU A 502 -12.18 -2.70 6.51
N TYR A 503 -11.41 -2.03 7.37
CA TYR A 503 -10.02 -1.74 7.10
C TYR A 503 -9.16 -3.00 6.96
N LEU A 504 -9.39 -3.99 7.83
CA LEU A 504 -8.60 -5.21 7.86
C LEU A 504 -8.85 -6.10 6.62
N THR A 505 -10.07 -6.10 6.09
CA THR A 505 -10.52 -7.14 5.15
C THR A 505 -10.81 -6.64 3.73
N HIS A 506 -10.87 -5.33 3.49
CA HIS A 506 -11.33 -4.82 2.21
C HIS A 506 -10.45 -5.18 1.02
N LEU A 507 -9.14 -5.33 1.18
CA LEU A 507 -8.25 -5.39 0.02
C LEU A 507 -8.55 -6.56 -0.91
N ALA A 508 -8.75 -7.76 -0.36
CA ALA A 508 -9.11 -8.93 -1.15
C ALA A 508 -10.49 -8.79 -1.82
N VAL A 509 -11.45 -8.15 -1.14
CA VAL A 509 -12.80 -7.90 -1.68
C VAL A 509 -12.75 -6.86 -2.81
N VAL A 510 -11.96 -5.78 -2.65
CA VAL A 510 -11.73 -4.77 -3.69
C VAL A 510 -11.13 -5.43 -4.93
N MET A 511 -10.04 -6.19 -4.77
CA MET A 511 -9.38 -6.86 -5.90
C MET A 511 -10.32 -7.85 -6.60
N THR A 512 -11.11 -8.60 -5.83
CA THR A 512 -12.13 -9.50 -6.39
C THR A 512 -13.17 -8.71 -7.18
N ALA A 513 -13.70 -7.62 -6.64
CA ALA A 513 -14.65 -6.77 -7.35
C ALA A 513 -14.05 -6.16 -8.63
N GLN A 514 -12.78 -5.74 -8.60
CA GLN A 514 -12.04 -5.25 -9.77
C GLN A 514 -11.92 -6.32 -10.85
N VAL A 515 -11.51 -7.55 -10.48
CA VAL A 515 -11.44 -8.69 -11.40
C VAL A 515 -12.78 -8.95 -12.09
N LEU A 516 -13.88 -8.94 -11.34
CA LEU A 516 -15.20 -9.24 -11.87
C LEU A 516 -15.68 -8.21 -12.90
N VAL A 517 -15.27 -6.94 -12.75
CA VAL A 517 -15.68 -5.86 -13.66
C VAL A 517 -14.66 -5.56 -14.74
N GLN A 518 -13.41 -6.05 -14.67
CA GLN A 518 -12.29 -5.53 -15.49
C GLN A 518 -12.57 -5.52 -16.99
N GLY A 519 -13.30 -6.51 -17.51
CA GLY A 519 -13.66 -6.64 -18.93
C GLY A 519 -14.93 -5.92 -19.37
N TRP A 520 -15.68 -5.29 -18.45
CA TRP A 520 -16.94 -4.62 -18.79
C TRP A 520 -16.68 -3.34 -19.59
N SER A 521 -17.48 -3.12 -20.64
CA SER A 521 -17.43 -1.95 -21.53
C SER A 521 -18.05 -0.67 -20.95
N LEU A 522 -18.14 -0.55 -19.62
CA LEU A 522 -18.67 0.64 -18.93
C LEU A 522 -17.57 1.68 -18.69
N PRO A 523 -17.90 2.99 -18.61
CA PRO A 523 -16.91 4.01 -18.25
C PRO A 523 -16.24 3.74 -16.90
N ALA A 524 -14.94 4.05 -16.81
CA ALA A 524 -14.11 3.83 -15.62
C ALA A 524 -14.72 4.44 -14.33
N THR A 525 -15.33 5.63 -14.44
CA THR A 525 -16.02 6.33 -13.34
C THR A 525 -17.19 5.52 -12.77
N LEU A 526 -18.00 4.90 -13.63
CA LEU A 526 -19.14 4.09 -13.23
C LEU A 526 -18.66 2.78 -12.60
N LYS A 527 -17.66 2.13 -13.22
CA LYS A 527 -17.04 0.91 -12.70
C LYS A 527 -16.41 1.14 -11.33
N PHE A 528 -15.73 2.27 -11.11
CA PHE A 528 -15.24 2.67 -9.80
C PHE A 528 -16.36 2.73 -8.75
N GLY A 529 -17.51 3.33 -9.08
CA GLY A 529 -18.67 3.36 -8.18
C GLY A 529 -19.20 1.96 -7.85
N ILE A 530 -19.25 1.07 -8.85
CA ILE A 530 -19.66 -0.33 -8.68
C ILE A 530 -18.66 -1.09 -7.81
N VAL A 531 -17.36 -0.98 -8.06
CA VAL A 531 -16.30 -1.63 -7.25
C VAL A 531 -16.34 -1.11 -5.81
N PHE A 532 -16.46 0.20 -5.62
CA PHE A 532 -16.54 0.80 -4.29
C PHE A 532 -17.76 0.30 -3.52
N ALA A 533 -18.96 0.41 -4.10
CA ALA A 533 -20.20 -0.04 -3.45
C ALA A 533 -20.22 -1.57 -3.24
N GLY A 534 -19.77 -2.31 -4.26
CA GLY A 534 -19.61 -3.77 -4.25
C GLY A 534 -18.54 -4.27 -3.27
N THR A 535 -17.69 -3.39 -2.76
CA THR A 535 -16.79 -3.69 -1.65
C THR A 535 -17.44 -3.32 -0.31
N VAL A 536 -17.93 -2.10 -0.17
CA VAL A 536 -18.43 -1.57 1.11
C VAL A 536 -19.66 -2.32 1.59
N ALA A 537 -20.64 -2.58 0.72
CA ALA A 537 -21.90 -3.19 1.13
C ALA A 537 -21.73 -4.64 1.65
N PRO A 538 -21.01 -5.54 0.95
CA PRO A 538 -20.75 -6.88 1.47
C PRO A 538 -19.95 -6.87 2.78
N LEU A 539 -18.97 -5.97 2.94
CA LEU A 539 -18.21 -5.88 4.18
C LEU A 539 -19.06 -5.39 5.36
N LEU A 540 -19.97 -4.44 5.15
CA LEU A 540 -20.90 -3.98 6.18
C LEU A 540 -21.91 -5.08 6.54
N LEU A 541 -22.39 -5.85 5.57
CA LEU A 541 -23.25 -7.00 5.82
C LEU A 541 -22.51 -8.09 6.61
N ALA A 542 -21.30 -8.44 6.18
CA ALA A 542 -20.44 -9.39 6.89
C ALA A 542 -20.13 -8.91 8.31
N TYR A 543 -19.90 -7.60 8.51
CA TYR A 543 -19.74 -7.03 9.85
C TYR A 543 -20.97 -7.29 10.71
N GLN A 544 -22.17 -7.00 10.18
CA GLN A 544 -23.42 -7.15 10.92
C GLN A 544 -23.71 -8.60 11.29
N LEU A 545 -23.47 -9.54 10.38
CA LEU A 545 -23.82 -10.96 10.53
C LEU A 545 -22.74 -11.77 11.26
N LEU A 546 -21.46 -11.54 10.94
CA LEU A 546 -20.36 -12.43 11.32
C LEU A 546 -19.42 -11.84 12.38
N VAL A 547 -19.44 -10.52 12.58
CA VAL A 547 -18.42 -9.84 13.41
C VAL A 547 -19.03 -9.18 14.63
N ARG A 548 -20.04 -8.32 14.45
CA ARG A 548 -20.49 -7.34 15.45
C ARG A 548 -20.81 -7.93 16.83
N HIS A 549 -21.37 -9.14 16.86
CA HIS A 549 -21.80 -9.82 18.07
C HIS A 549 -21.05 -11.15 18.32
N THR A 550 -19.92 -11.36 17.66
CA THR A 550 -19.09 -12.56 17.81
C THR A 550 -17.80 -12.23 18.57
N TRP A 551 -17.02 -13.27 18.87
CA TRP A 551 -15.71 -13.12 19.50
C TRP A 551 -14.76 -12.23 18.66
N ILE A 552 -14.93 -12.20 17.34
CA ILE A 552 -14.17 -11.31 16.43
C ILE A 552 -14.50 -9.85 16.72
N GLY A 553 -15.79 -9.51 16.83
CA GLY A 553 -16.22 -8.17 17.22
C GLY A 553 -15.73 -7.77 18.61
N TRP A 554 -15.70 -8.72 19.55
CA TRP A 554 -15.17 -8.47 20.89
C TRP A 554 -13.67 -8.21 20.90
N LEU A 555 -12.91 -8.95 20.08
CA LEU A 555 -11.48 -8.74 19.90
C LEU A 555 -11.19 -7.36 19.30
N LEU A 556 -11.89 -7.00 18.22
CA LEU A 556 -11.65 -5.75 17.49
C LEU A 556 -12.18 -4.51 18.23
N ASN A 557 -13.41 -4.58 18.70
CA ASN A 557 -14.16 -3.42 19.21
C ASN A 557 -14.42 -3.47 20.73
N GLY A 558 -14.23 -4.62 21.38
CA GLY A 558 -14.64 -4.85 22.76
C GLY A 558 -16.03 -5.46 22.87
N THR A 559 -16.34 -6.00 24.05
CA THR A 559 -17.62 -6.65 24.33
C THR A 559 -18.79 -5.68 24.13
N ARG A 560 -19.79 -6.11 23.37
CA ARG A 560 -21.06 -5.40 23.15
C ARG A 560 -22.18 -6.37 23.49
N HIS A 561 -22.86 -6.11 24.61
CA HIS A 561 -24.01 -6.89 25.01
C HIS A 561 -25.19 -6.52 24.10
N ARG A 562 -25.97 -7.51 23.65
CA ARG A 562 -27.27 -7.25 22.99
C ARG A 562 -28.13 -6.47 23.99
N PRO A 563 -28.87 -5.42 23.58
CA PRO A 563 -29.96 -4.92 24.40
C PRO A 563 -30.89 -6.10 24.71
N ALA A 564 -31.28 -6.27 25.97
CA ALA A 564 -32.29 -7.26 26.33
C ALA A 564 -33.55 -7.02 25.46
N PRO A 565 -34.24 -8.08 24.99
CA PRO A 565 -35.54 -7.89 24.37
C PRO A 565 -36.41 -7.08 25.34
N ALA A 566 -37.11 -6.06 24.82
CA ALA A 566 -38.01 -5.26 25.63
C ALA A 566 -38.99 -6.20 26.36
N PRO A 567 -39.25 -6.01 27.66
CA PRO A 567 -40.26 -6.80 28.34
C PRO A 567 -41.57 -6.68 27.55
N GLU A 568 -42.16 -7.83 27.22
CA GLU A 568 -43.50 -7.88 26.61
C GLU A 568 -44.41 -6.99 27.45
N ALA A 569 -45.06 -6.02 26.82
CA ALA A 569 -46.03 -5.18 27.48
C ALA A 569 -47.07 -6.10 28.12
N GLU A 570 -47.17 -6.10 29.44
CA GLU A 570 -48.22 -6.81 30.17
C GLU A 570 -49.56 -6.45 29.51
N ALA A 571 -50.25 -7.49 29.02
CA ALA A 571 -51.58 -7.35 28.49
C ALA A 571 -52.47 -6.70 29.57
N PRO A 572 -53.29 -5.69 29.22
CA PRO A 572 -54.12 -5.02 30.21
C PRO A 572 -55.04 -6.05 30.87
N ALA A 573 -55.00 -6.08 32.21
CA ALA A 573 -55.86 -6.92 33.01
C ALA A 573 -57.32 -6.75 32.57
N ALA A 574 -57.94 -7.85 32.15
CA ALA A 574 -59.37 -7.90 31.89
C ALA A 574 -60.12 -7.44 33.15
N THR A 575 -60.74 -6.27 33.08
CA THR A 575 -61.77 -5.83 34.01
C THR A 575 -62.91 -6.85 33.96
N ALA A 576 -63.00 -7.69 34.99
CA ALA A 576 -64.17 -8.53 35.20
C ALA A 576 -65.35 -7.63 35.58
N SER A 577 -66.33 -7.53 34.69
CA SER A 577 -67.67 -7.06 35.03
C SER A 577 -68.52 -8.24 35.47
N ALA A 578 -68.82 -8.33 36.76
CA ALA A 578 -70.05 -8.87 37.33
C ALA A 578 -70.17 -8.42 38.78
#